data_AF-A0A917D4J3-F1
#
_entry.id   AF-A0A917D4J3-F1
#
_cell.length_a   1.000
_cell.length_b   1.000
_cell.length_c   1.000
_cell.angle_alpha   90.00
_cell.angle_beta   90.00
_cell.angle_gamma   90.00
#
_symmetry.space_group_name_H-M   'P 1'
#
loop_
_entity.id
_entity.type
_entity.pdbx_description
1 polymer ?
#
loop_
_entity_poly.entity_id
_entity_poly.type
_entity_poly.pdbx_seq_one_letter_code
_entity_poly.pdbx_strand_id
1 'polypeptide(L)'
;MFYPISLLIPLMVMLPNLLFVRFKPQNVRAGTKKNPILIAAEGVGRFAVMIVPLFFQVHLHASYEIIALLMMSCSLFMYYLGWGRYYSNLREYKLLFAPMLGIPVPLAIAPSLYFLFSAVILHSGYMVIFSVIFAVGHITNSLRDYYAALD
;
A
#
# COMPACT_ATOMS: atom_id res chain seq x y z
N MET A 1 -15.58 17.52 11.99
CA MET A 1 -16.11 17.71 10.62
C MET A 1 -15.57 16.58 9.75
N PHE A 2 -16.37 16.02 8.86
CA PHE A 2 -15.90 14.99 7.92
C PHE A 2 -15.38 15.67 6.65
N TYR A 3 -14.31 15.14 6.07
CA TYR A 3 -13.66 15.63 4.85
C TYR A 3 -13.70 14.53 3.78
N PRO A 4 -14.78 14.45 2.98
CA PRO A 4 -14.93 13.40 1.96
C PRO A 4 -13.82 13.42 0.90
N ILE A 5 -13.25 14.59 0.61
CA ILE A 5 -12.15 14.73 -0.35
C ILE A 5 -10.90 13.95 0.08
N SER A 6 -10.66 13.82 1.38
CA SER A 6 -9.53 13.07 1.93
C SER A 6 -9.66 11.57 1.69
N LEU A 7 -10.85 11.05 1.38
CA LEU A 7 -11.05 9.65 0.97
C LEU A 7 -10.43 9.33 -0.39
N LEU A 8 -10.11 10.35 -1.20
CA LEU A 8 -9.39 10.13 -2.46
C LEU A 8 -8.03 9.46 -2.21
N ILE A 9 -7.39 9.72 -1.06
CA ILE A 9 -6.09 9.15 -0.69
C ILE A 9 -6.14 7.62 -0.68
N PRO A 10 -6.93 6.97 0.21
CA PRO A 10 -7.05 5.51 0.19
C PRO A 10 -7.69 4.96 -1.09
N LEU A 11 -8.59 5.71 -1.73
CA LEU A 11 -9.26 5.28 -2.96
C LEU A 11 -8.27 5.03 -4.11
N MET A 12 -7.27 5.90 -4.27
CA MET A 12 -6.24 5.76 -5.32
C MET A 12 -5.46 4.45 -5.17
N VAL A 13 -5.11 4.07 -3.94
CA VAL A 13 -4.43 2.80 -3.67
C VAL A 13 -5.34 1.58 -3.90
N MET A 14 -6.65 1.74 -3.68
CA MET A 14 -7.64 0.68 -3.89
C MET A 14 -7.93 0.38 -5.36
N LEU A 15 -7.76 1.32 -6.29
CA LEU A 15 -8.16 1.13 -7.69
C LEU A 15 -7.58 -0.15 -8.34
N PRO A 16 -6.27 -0.44 -8.24
CA PRO A 16 -5.74 -1.68 -8.81
C PRO A 16 -6.16 -2.92 -8.04
N ASN A 17 -6.39 -2.80 -6.73
CA ASN A 17 -6.89 -3.91 -5.91
C ASN A 17 -8.29 -4.35 -6.34
N LEU A 18 -9.15 -3.43 -6.81
CA LEU A 18 -10.46 -3.77 -7.37
C LEU A 18 -10.33 -4.61 -8.65
N LEU A 19 -9.37 -4.26 -9.51
CA LEU A 19 -9.05 -5.08 -10.69
C LEU A 19 -8.52 -6.45 -10.28
N PHE A 20 -7.72 -6.55 -9.22
CA PHE A 20 -7.22 -7.83 -8.70
C PHE A 20 -8.35 -8.75 -8.19
N VAL A 21 -9.35 -8.21 -7.49
CA VAL A 21 -10.53 -8.98 -7.05
C VAL A 21 -11.26 -9.60 -8.25
N ARG A 22 -11.33 -8.87 -9.37
CA ARG A 22 -11.95 -9.35 -10.61
C ARG A 22 -11.07 -10.34 -11.37
N PHE A 23 -9.76 -10.10 -11.41
CA PHE A 23 -8.77 -10.85 -12.16
C PHE A 23 -7.81 -11.57 -11.21
N LYS A 24 -8.29 -12.69 -10.66
CA LYS A 24 -7.52 -13.50 -9.69
C LYS A 24 -6.18 -13.96 -10.27
N PRO A 25 -5.14 -14.08 -9.42
CA PRO A 25 -3.84 -14.58 -9.81
C PRO A 25 -3.93 -16.01 -10.32
N GLN A 26 -3.14 -16.31 -11.35
CA GLN A 26 -2.94 -17.66 -11.82
C GLN A 26 -1.73 -18.27 -11.09
N ASN A 27 -1.74 -19.60 -10.91
CA ASN A 27 -0.67 -20.35 -10.24
C ASN A 27 -0.45 -19.93 -8.77
N VAL A 28 -1.54 -19.76 -8.02
CA VAL A 28 -1.48 -19.52 -6.56
C VAL A 28 -0.85 -20.75 -5.90
N ARG A 29 0.34 -20.58 -5.32
CA ARG A 29 0.95 -21.61 -4.48
C ARG A 29 0.32 -21.59 -3.09
N ALA A 30 0.32 -22.74 -2.42
CA ALA A 30 -0.14 -22.85 -1.05
C ALA A 30 0.64 -21.84 -0.17
N GLY A 31 -0.09 -20.92 0.45
CA GLY A 31 0.50 -19.86 1.27
C GLY A 31 1.20 -20.42 2.50
N THR A 32 2.24 -19.74 2.95
CA THR A 32 2.90 -20.08 4.22
C THR A 32 1.95 -19.84 5.39
N LYS A 33 2.16 -20.57 6.50
CA LYS A 33 1.48 -20.27 7.77
C LYS A 33 1.86 -18.84 8.20
N LYS A 34 0.95 -17.90 8.00
CA LYS A 34 1.11 -16.51 8.42
C LYS A 34 0.89 -16.38 9.92
N ASN A 35 1.66 -15.50 10.56
CA ASN A 35 1.48 -15.22 11.98
C ASN A 35 0.15 -14.45 12.16
N PRO A 36 -0.79 -14.92 13.01
CA PRO A 36 -2.08 -14.27 13.21
C PRO A 36 -1.94 -12.81 13.69
N ILE A 37 -0.89 -12.49 14.45
CA ILE A 37 -0.61 -11.13 14.93
C ILE A 37 -0.28 -10.20 13.77
N LEU A 38 0.51 -10.66 12.78
CA LEU A 38 0.86 -9.86 11.61
C LEU A 38 -0.33 -9.65 10.68
N ILE A 39 -1.19 -10.67 10.53
CA ILE A 39 -2.44 -10.53 9.78
C ILE A 39 -3.36 -9.51 10.46
N ALA A 40 -3.50 -9.60 11.79
CA ALA A 40 -4.31 -8.65 12.55
C ALA A 40 -3.75 -7.22 12.44
N ALA A 41 -2.43 -7.05 12.59
CA ALA A 41 -1.77 -5.76 12.44
C ALA A 41 -1.98 -5.16 11.04
N GLU A 42 -1.84 -5.96 9.98
CA GLU A 42 -2.11 -5.53 8.61
C GLU A 42 -3.58 -5.14 8.42
N GLY A 43 -4.52 -5.95 8.95
CA GLY A 43 -5.95 -5.69 8.84
C GLY A 43 -6.38 -4.41 9.56
N VAL A 44 -5.94 -4.24 10.81
CA VAL A 44 -6.20 -3.04 11.63
C VAL A 44 -5.57 -1.82 10.97
N GLY A 45 -4.30 -1.92 10.55
CA GLY A 45 -3.60 -0.85 9.85
C GLY A 45 -4.33 -0.44 8.57
N ARG A 46 -4.74 -1.40 7.75
CA ARG A 46 -5.46 -1.17 6.48
C ARG A 46 -6.80 -0.47 6.72
N PHE A 47 -7.57 -0.92 7.71
CA PHE A 47 -8.85 -0.31 8.05
C PHE A 47 -8.66 1.12 8.57
N ALA A 48 -7.66 1.34 9.42
CA ALA A 48 -7.36 2.64 9.98
C ALA A 48 -6.89 3.64 8.92
N VAL A 49 -5.97 3.28 8.02
CA VAL A 49 -5.51 4.19 6.93
C VAL A 49 -6.61 4.52 5.92
N MET A 50 -7.69 3.73 5.85
CA MET A 50 -8.87 4.05 5.03
C MET A 50 -9.80 5.07 5.71
N ILE A 51 -10.00 4.95 7.01
CA ILE A 51 -11.00 5.74 7.75
C ILE A 51 -10.41 7.03 8.32
N VAL A 52 -9.19 6.99 8.82
CA VAL A 52 -8.55 8.14 9.47
C VAL A 52 -8.54 9.38 8.57
N PRO A 53 -8.19 9.32 7.27
CA PRO A 53 -8.22 10.50 6.41
C PRO A 53 -9.56 11.23 6.38
N LEU A 54 -10.69 10.54 6.59
CA LEU A 54 -12.03 11.15 6.62
C LEU A 54 -12.16 12.26 7.68
N PHE A 55 -11.39 12.18 8.76
CA PHE A 55 -11.47 13.13 9.88
C PHE A 55 -10.48 14.29 9.77
N PHE A 56 -9.58 14.27 8.79
CA PHE A 56 -8.51 15.25 8.64
C PHE A 56 -8.60 15.96 7.28
N GLN A 57 -8.31 17.26 7.29
CA GLN A 57 -8.25 18.07 6.09
C GLN A 57 -6.89 17.93 5.40
N VAL A 58 -6.90 17.95 4.08
CA VAL A 58 -5.69 18.02 3.23
C VAL A 58 -5.17 19.46 3.22
N HIS A 59 -3.90 19.65 3.56
CA HIS A 59 -3.21 20.95 3.55
C HIS A 59 -2.11 20.96 2.49
N LEU A 60 -2.06 22.00 1.65
CA LEU A 60 -1.09 22.13 0.54
C LEU A 60 -0.52 23.56 0.42
N HIS A 61 -0.38 24.25 1.55
CA HIS A 61 0.10 25.62 1.65
C HIS A 61 1.62 25.71 1.85
N ALA A 62 2.24 24.70 2.48
CA ALA A 62 3.66 24.73 2.82
C ALA A 62 4.50 23.88 1.87
N SER A 63 5.77 24.26 1.69
CA SER A 63 6.70 23.57 0.79
C SER A 63 6.89 22.09 1.16
N TYR A 64 6.90 21.74 2.45
CA TYR A 64 7.03 20.35 2.88
C TYR A 64 5.78 19.51 2.56
N GLU A 65 4.59 20.11 2.52
CA GLU A 65 3.36 19.43 2.10
C GLU A 65 3.38 19.14 0.60
N ILE A 66 3.88 20.08 -0.20
CA ILE A 66 4.08 19.90 -1.64
C ILE A 66 5.10 18.80 -1.91
N ILE A 67 6.22 18.79 -1.17
CA ILE A 67 7.22 17.71 -1.27
C ILE A 67 6.59 16.36 -0.90
N ALA A 68 5.80 16.30 0.18
CA ALA A 68 5.08 15.09 0.54
C ALA A 68 4.11 14.64 -0.56
N LEU A 69 3.41 15.57 -1.21
CA LEU A 69 2.51 15.27 -2.34
C LEU A 69 3.26 14.69 -3.55
N LEU A 70 4.45 15.24 -3.86
CA LEU A 70 5.31 14.72 -4.91
C LEU A 70 5.78 13.30 -4.58
N MET A 71 6.18 13.05 -3.33
CA MET A 71 6.60 11.72 -2.87
C MET A 71 5.44 10.72 -2.87
N MET A 72 4.22 11.14 -2.50
CA MET A 72 3.01 10.34 -2.65
C MET A 72 2.77 9.98 -4.12
N SER A 73 2.85 10.97 -5.01
CA SER A 73 2.63 10.78 -6.44
C SER A 73 3.66 9.81 -7.05
N CYS A 74 4.93 9.94 -6.67
CA CYS A 74 6.00 9.03 -7.09
C CYS A 74 5.75 7.60 -6.60
N SER A 75 5.36 7.45 -5.32
CA SER A 75 5.03 6.14 -4.74
C SER A 75 3.84 5.49 -5.44
N LEU A 76 2.78 6.27 -5.72
CA LEU A 76 1.60 5.79 -6.43
C LEU A 76 1.91 5.41 -7.89
N PHE A 77 2.76 6.18 -8.56
CA PHE A 77 3.22 5.86 -9.91
C PHE A 77 3.98 4.53 -9.93
N MET A 78 4.92 4.33 -8.99
CA MET A 78 5.65 3.06 -8.86
C MET A 78 4.71 1.88 -8.56
N TYR A 79 3.69 2.09 -7.73
CA TYR A 79 2.65 1.10 -7.45
C TYR A 79 1.90 0.71 -8.73
N TYR A 80 1.49 1.68 -9.55
CA TYR A 80 0.81 1.42 -10.82
C TYR A 80 1.71 0.74 -11.85
N LEU A 81 3.00 1.07 -11.90
CA LEU A 81 3.96 0.34 -12.73
C LEU A 81 4.07 -1.14 -12.30
N GLY A 82 4.08 -1.41 -10.99
CA GLY A 82 4.06 -2.77 -10.45
C GLY A 82 2.82 -3.56 -10.89
N TRP A 83 1.65 -2.92 -10.83
CA TRP A 83 0.40 -3.51 -11.32
C TRP A 83 0.39 -3.71 -12.84
N GLY A 84 0.86 -2.73 -13.61
CA GLY A 84 1.01 -2.84 -15.06
C GLY A 84 1.89 -4.03 -15.44
N ARG A 85 3.04 -4.19 -14.76
CA ARG A 85 3.91 -5.36 -14.92
C ARG A 85 3.18 -6.66 -14.63
N TYR A 86 2.38 -6.70 -13.55
CA TYR A 86 1.60 -7.89 -13.19
C TYR A 86 0.55 -8.27 -14.25
N TYR A 87 -0.21 -7.29 -14.74
CA TYR A 87 -1.24 -7.56 -15.76
C TYR A 87 -0.67 -7.92 -17.12
N SER A 88 0.44 -7.31 -17.52
CA SER A 88 1.12 -7.61 -18.80
C SER A 88 1.77 -9.00 -18.83
N ASN A 89 2.17 -9.54 -17.67
CA ASN A 89 2.81 -10.84 -17.56
C ASN A 89 1.86 -11.92 -17.03
N LEU A 90 0.69 -12.05 -17.68
CA LEU A 90 -0.28 -13.13 -17.46
C LEU A 90 -0.80 -13.30 -16.01
N ARG A 91 -0.64 -12.28 -15.15
CA ARG A 91 -1.09 -12.31 -13.75
C ARG A 91 -0.42 -13.41 -12.92
N GLU A 92 0.86 -13.67 -13.17
CA GLU A 92 1.63 -14.61 -12.37
C GLU A 92 1.73 -14.15 -10.90
N TYR A 93 1.37 -15.04 -9.97
CA TYR A 93 1.39 -14.76 -8.53
C TYR A 93 2.78 -14.29 -8.03
N LYS A 94 3.87 -14.83 -8.59
CA LYS A 94 5.24 -14.47 -8.21
C LYS A 94 5.56 -13.00 -8.47
N LEU A 95 4.96 -12.38 -9.49
CA LEU A 95 5.23 -11.00 -9.87
C LEU A 95 4.67 -9.95 -8.91
N LEU A 96 3.71 -10.35 -8.07
CA LEU A 96 3.22 -9.53 -6.96
C LEU A 96 4.32 -9.24 -5.94
N PHE A 97 5.22 -10.21 -5.75
CA PHE A 97 6.29 -10.14 -4.76
C PHE A 97 7.67 -9.92 -5.38
N ALA A 98 7.82 -10.21 -6.68
CA ALA A 98 9.08 -10.11 -7.38
C ALA A 98 9.67 -8.68 -7.28
N PRO A 99 10.98 -8.55 -7.02
CA PRO A 99 11.62 -7.25 -6.94
C PRO A 99 11.48 -6.48 -8.25
N MET A 100 11.44 -5.15 -8.15
CA MET A 100 11.41 -4.24 -9.31
C MET A 100 12.35 -3.08 -8.99
N LEU A 101 13.26 -2.77 -9.92
CA LEU A 101 14.24 -1.67 -9.74
C LEU A 101 15.04 -1.76 -8.43
N GLY A 102 15.40 -2.99 -8.01
CA GLY A 102 16.15 -3.22 -6.76
C GLY A 102 15.32 -3.12 -5.48
N ILE A 103 14.02 -2.80 -5.56
CA ILE A 103 13.14 -2.72 -4.40
C ILE A 103 12.47 -4.08 -4.15
N PRO A 104 12.63 -4.67 -2.95
CA PRO A 104 11.99 -5.94 -2.61
C PRO A 104 10.49 -5.69 -2.40
N VAL A 105 9.63 -6.48 -3.05
CA VAL A 105 8.16 -6.37 -2.94
C VAL A 105 7.64 -4.93 -3.16
N PRO A 106 7.85 -4.36 -4.36
CA PRO A 106 7.51 -2.96 -4.67
C PRO A 106 6.03 -2.63 -4.43
N LEU A 107 5.14 -3.60 -4.68
CA LEU A 107 3.69 -3.45 -4.51
C LEU A 107 3.26 -3.33 -3.05
N ALA A 108 4.08 -3.75 -2.08
CA ALA A 108 3.80 -3.57 -0.64
C ALA A 108 4.48 -2.31 -0.07
N ILE A 109 5.68 -1.97 -0.55
CA ILE A 109 6.42 -0.80 -0.09
C ILE A 109 5.77 0.50 -0.59
N ALA A 110 5.36 0.54 -1.86
CA ALA A 110 4.78 1.74 -2.46
C ALA A 110 3.52 2.26 -1.71
N PRO A 111 2.49 1.44 -1.41
CA PRO A 111 1.33 1.92 -0.64
C PRO A 111 1.70 2.30 0.80
N SER A 112 2.69 1.63 1.39
CA SER A 112 3.19 1.96 2.73
C SER A 112 3.80 3.36 2.79
N LEU A 113 4.65 3.69 1.82
CA LEU A 113 5.23 5.03 1.67
C LEU A 113 4.14 6.06 1.35
N TYR A 114 3.20 5.73 0.46
CA TYR A 114 2.09 6.61 0.11
C TYR A 114 1.28 7.03 1.35
N PHE A 115 0.90 6.07 2.21
CA PHE A 115 0.17 6.39 3.44
C PHE A 115 1.01 7.18 4.44
N LEU A 116 2.31 6.88 4.55
CA LEU A 116 3.21 7.63 5.43
C LEU A 116 3.33 9.10 5.02
N PHE A 117 3.52 9.39 3.73
CA PHE A 117 3.57 10.77 3.24
C PHE A 117 2.21 11.48 3.33
N SER A 118 1.10 10.74 3.18
CA SER A 118 -0.24 11.34 3.37
C SER A 118 -0.47 11.83 4.80
N ALA A 119 0.20 11.24 5.79
CA ALA A 119 0.14 11.72 7.17
C ALA A 119 0.69 13.14 7.33
N VAL A 120 1.67 13.53 6.50
CA VAL A 120 2.26 14.88 6.50
C VAL A 120 1.26 15.90 5.96
N ILE A 121 0.58 15.58 4.86
CA ILE A 121 -0.41 16.46 4.23
C ILE A 121 -1.69 16.58 5.08
N LEU A 122 -2.05 15.52 5.81
CA LEU A 122 -3.19 15.49 6.73
C LEU A 122 -2.86 16.04 8.12
N HIS A 123 -1.59 16.36 8.41
CA HIS A 123 -1.11 16.80 9.73
C HIS A 123 -1.58 15.91 10.89
N SER A 124 -1.57 14.60 10.67
CA SER A 124 -2.20 13.64 11.57
C SER A 124 -1.20 12.65 12.14
N GLY A 125 -0.89 12.78 13.44
CA GLY A 125 -0.08 11.79 14.16
C GLY A 125 -0.71 10.39 14.17
N TYR A 126 -2.04 10.31 14.16
CA TYR A 126 -2.75 9.03 14.02
C TYR A 126 -2.43 8.36 12.68
N MET A 127 -2.43 9.12 11.58
CA MET A 127 -2.09 8.59 10.26
C MET A 127 -0.65 8.06 10.21
N VAL A 128 0.30 8.72 10.90
CA VAL A 128 1.67 8.19 11.06
C VAL A 128 1.65 6.84 11.75
N ILE A 129 1.01 6.73 12.93
CA ILE A 129 0.97 5.48 13.71
C ILE A 129 0.37 4.34 12.88
N PHE A 130 -0.78 4.57 12.27
CA PHE A 130 -1.48 3.54 11.50
C PHE A 130 -0.77 3.18 10.19
N SER A 131 -0.14 4.14 9.51
CA SER A 131 0.67 3.85 8.33
C SER A 131 1.88 2.98 8.65
N VAL A 132 2.53 3.20 9.80
CA VAL A 132 3.64 2.36 10.27
C VAL A 132 3.18 0.96 10.63
N ILE A 133 2.08 0.82 11.37
CA ILE A 133 1.49 -0.50 11.70
C ILE A 133 1.13 -1.26 10.42
N PHE A 134 0.49 -0.58 9.47
CA PHE A 134 0.18 -1.14 8.15
C PHE A 134 1.45 -1.56 7.40
N ALA A 135 2.47 -0.69 7.34
CA ALA A 135 3.71 -0.96 6.64
C ALA A 135 4.43 -2.19 7.18
N VAL A 136 4.57 -2.29 8.51
CA VAL A 136 5.23 -3.43 9.17
C VAL A 136 4.48 -4.73 8.87
N GLY A 137 3.16 -4.76 9.03
CA GLY A 137 2.36 -5.94 8.74
C GLY A 137 2.43 -6.34 7.26
N HIS A 138 2.19 -5.38 6.38
CA HIS A 138 2.05 -5.60 4.94
C HIS A 138 3.38 -5.98 4.27
N ILE A 139 4.48 -5.28 4.58
CA ILE A 139 5.80 -5.58 4.03
C ILE A 139 6.30 -6.94 4.56
N THR A 140 6.17 -7.20 5.87
CA THR A 140 6.66 -8.47 6.45
C THR A 140 5.91 -9.67 5.90
N ASN A 141 4.57 -9.59 5.80
CA ASN A 141 3.78 -10.66 5.20
C ASN A 141 4.14 -10.89 3.74
N SER A 142 4.36 -9.80 2.98
CA SER A 142 4.68 -9.91 1.56
C SER A 142 6.10 -10.42 1.30
N LEU A 143 7.08 -10.09 2.16
CA LEU A 143 8.42 -10.67 2.10
C LEU A 143 8.41 -12.17 2.40
N ARG A 144 7.61 -12.63 3.37
CA ARG A 144 7.44 -14.06 3.63
C ARG A 144 6.85 -14.80 2.43
N ASP A 145 5.84 -14.21 1.80
CA ASP A 145 5.24 -14.76 0.57
C ASP A 145 6.26 -14.76 -0.60
N TYR A 146 7.14 -13.75 -0.68
CA TYR A 146 8.22 -13.71 -1.65
C TYR A 146 9.20 -14.87 -1.49
N TYR A 147 9.75 -15.07 -0.28
CA TYR A 147 10.71 -16.14 -0.03
C TYR A 147 10.10 -17.52 -0.27
N ALA A 148 8.85 -17.73 0.15
CA ALA A 148 8.13 -18.97 -0.12
C ALA A 148 7.80 -19.23 -1.60
N ALA A 149 7.82 -18.19 -2.44
CA ALA A 149 7.63 -18.32 -3.87
C ALA A 149 8.94 -18.63 -4.64
N LEU A 150 10.10 -18.45 -3.99
CA LEU A 150 11.41 -18.81 -4.50
C LEU A 150 11.77 -20.28 -4.21
N ASP A 151 11.33 -20.80 -3.07
CA ASP A 151 11.38 -22.24 -2.73
C ASP A 151 10.40 -23.09 -3.58
#